data_AF-A0A1V4WCG8-F1
#
_entry.id   AF-A0A1V4WCG8-F1
#
_cell.length_a   1.000
_cell.length_b   1.000
_cell.length_c   1.000
_cell.angle_alpha   90.00
_cell.angle_beta   90.00
_cell.angle_gamma   90.00
#
_symmetry.space_group_name_H-M   'P 1'
#
loop_
_entity.id
_entity.type
_entity.pdbx_description
1 polymer ?
#
loop_
_entity_poly.entity_id
_entity_poly.type
_entity_poly.pdbx_seq_one_letter_code
_entity_poly.pdbx_strand_id
1 'polypeptide(L)'
;MMKRAMVVVLAVVCVAWVMGCSKGPNLKDGLWEITTKVEMQGMPVPFAIPEQKVTQCITKKDAVPQKAEKNQDCKMVSSKVAGDTVTWTMECRTQEGAKTDSQGTVTYKGDMFEGVTNVTVTPPGQNTMKMTQSMSGRRIGECKE
;
A
#
# COMPACT_ATOMS: atom_id res chain seq x y z
N MET A 1 34.16 -9.50 -58.12
CA MET A 1 33.94 -8.06 -57.83
C MET A 1 32.52 -7.90 -57.26
N MET A 2 32.08 -8.42 -56.10
CA MET A 2 32.59 -8.42 -54.72
C MET A 2 33.18 -7.07 -54.29
N LYS A 3 32.53 -6.45 -53.29
CA LYS A 3 32.86 -5.19 -52.57
C LYS A 3 32.03 -3.92 -52.88
N ARG A 4 30.70 -3.99 -53.08
CA ARG A 4 29.83 -2.79 -52.91
C ARG A 4 28.42 -3.04 -52.36
N ALA A 5 28.13 -4.25 -51.84
CA ALA A 5 26.79 -4.61 -51.34
C ALA A 5 26.80 -4.99 -49.84
N MET A 6 27.69 -4.40 -49.04
CA MET A 6 27.94 -4.84 -47.66
C MET A 6 27.74 -3.74 -46.61
N VAL A 7 26.84 -2.77 -46.87
CA VAL A 7 26.60 -1.66 -45.91
C VAL A 7 25.12 -1.48 -45.53
N VAL A 8 24.17 -2.17 -46.17
CA VAL A 8 22.74 -1.90 -45.93
C VAL A 8 22.05 -2.91 -44.99
N VAL A 9 22.75 -3.94 -44.51
CA VAL A 9 22.14 -5.02 -43.68
C VAL A 9 22.12 -4.69 -42.17
N LEU A 10 22.58 -3.50 -41.76
CA LEU A 10 22.73 -3.12 -40.34
C LEU A 10 21.77 -2.01 -39.88
N ALA A 11 20.64 -1.89 -40.55
CA ALA A 11 19.54 -1.05 -40.10
C ALA A 11 18.31 -1.93 -39.80
N VAL A 12 17.70 -1.74 -38.64
CA VAL A 12 16.36 -2.23 -38.27
C VAL A 12 16.27 -3.65 -37.67
N VAL A 13 17.22 -4.04 -36.80
CA VAL A 13 16.93 -5.02 -35.71
C VAL A 13 17.18 -4.37 -34.36
N CYS A 14 16.64 -3.16 -34.20
CA CYS A 14 16.43 -2.53 -32.91
C CYS A 14 14.94 -2.17 -32.81
N VAL A 15 14.06 -3.16 -32.98
CA VAL A 15 12.78 -3.11 -32.27
C VAL A 15 13.13 -3.39 -30.82
N ALA A 16 13.72 -2.36 -30.21
CA ALA A 16 13.91 -2.27 -28.78
C ALA A 16 12.56 -2.62 -28.19
N TRP A 17 12.54 -3.76 -27.49
CA TRP A 17 11.48 -4.10 -26.58
C TRP A 17 11.28 -2.86 -25.70
N VAL A 18 10.23 -2.11 -25.99
CA VAL A 18 9.68 -1.13 -25.08
C VAL A 18 9.07 -1.96 -23.96
N MET A 19 9.93 -2.49 -23.09
CA MET A 19 9.53 -3.04 -21.81
C MET A 19 8.87 -1.89 -21.08
N GLY A 20 7.54 -1.91 -21.09
CA GLY A 20 6.72 -0.88 -20.50
C GLY A 20 7.17 -0.66 -19.07
N CYS A 21 7.71 0.53 -18.79
CA CYS A 21 7.70 1.08 -17.44
C CYS A 21 6.23 1.14 -17.02
N SER A 22 5.76 0.14 -16.26
CA SER A 22 4.50 0.26 -15.55
C SER A 22 4.65 1.45 -14.60
N LYS A 23 4.00 2.58 -14.95
CA LYS A 23 4.07 3.84 -14.19
C LYS A 23 3.35 3.79 -12.84
N GLY A 24 3.13 2.61 -12.29
CA GLY A 24 2.38 2.40 -11.06
C GLY A 24 2.64 1.00 -10.51
N PRO A 25 2.15 0.72 -9.30
CA PRO A 25 2.45 -0.53 -8.65
C PRO A 25 1.84 -1.70 -9.43
N ASN A 26 2.47 -2.87 -9.31
CA ASN A 26 1.93 -4.15 -9.76
C ASN A 26 0.70 -4.56 -8.92
N LEU A 27 -0.32 -3.71 -8.95
CA LEU A 27 -1.61 -3.81 -8.31
C LEU A 27 -2.64 -4.10 -9.39
N LYS A 28 -3.49 -5.10 -9.17
CA LYS A 28 -4.68 -5.32 -9.97
C LYS A 28 -5.91 -4.78 -9.24
N ASP A 29 -6.66 -3.94 -9.94
CA ASP A 29 -7.93 -3.42 -9.45
C ASP A 29 -8.88 -4.59 -9.13
N GLY A 30 -9.62 -4.48 -8.03
CA GLY A 30 -10.58 -5.50 -7.65
C GLY A 30 -10.89 -5.53 -6.15
N LEU A 31 -11.58 -6.60 -5.77
CA LEU A 31 -11.93 -6.90 -4.39
C LEU A 31 -10.79 -7.67 -3.73
N TRP A 32 -10.32 -7.18 -2.58
CA TRP A 32 -9.20 -7.74 -1.83
C TRP A 32 -9.66 -8.20 -0.45
N GLU A 33 -9.28 -9.42 -0.06
CA GLU A 33 -9.30 -9.86 1.34
C GLU A 33 -7.97 -9.47 1.99
N ILE A 34 -8.04 -8.69 3.06
CA ILE A 34 -6.90 -8.13 3.79
C ILE A 34 -6.91 -8.71 5.19
N THR A 35 -5.80 -9.34 5.59
CA THR A 35 -5.55 -9.82 6.94
C THR A 35 -4.63 -8.85 7.64
N THR A 36 -5.03 -8.35 8.81
CA THR A 36 -4.24 -7.40 9.62
C THR A 36 -3.92 -8.00 10.97
N LYS A 37 -2.66 -7.90 11.37
CA LYS A 37 -2.15 -8.25 12.70
C LYS A 37 -1.67 -6.99 13.39
N VAL A 38 -1.99 -6.84 14.68
CA VAL A 38 -1.66 -5.64 15.45
C VAL A 38 -0.74 -6.04 16.60
N GLU A 39 0.39 -5.33 16.69
CA GLU A 39 1.39 -5.47 17.75
C GLU A 39 1.48 -4.14 18.50
N MET A 40 1.25 -4.15 19.81
CA MET A 40 1.34 -2.95 20.65
C MET A 40 2.72 -2.90 21.32
N GLN A 41 3.43 -1.77 21.18
CA GLN A 41 4.75 -1.62 21.81
C GLN A 41 4.58 -1.31 23.31
N GLY A 42 5.34 -2.00 24.16
CA GLY A 42 5.46 -1.66 25.59
C GLY A 42 4.41 -2.28 26.52
N MET A 43 3.52 -3.14 26.02
CA MET A 43 2.65 -3.96 26.86
C MET A 43 2.82 -5.44 26.51
N PRO A 44 3.10 -6.34 27.48
CA PRO A 44 2.94 -7.77 27.24
C PRO A 44 1.44 -8.00 27.07
N VAL A 45 0.96 -8.03 25.83
CA VAL A 45 -0.44 -8.31 25.53
C VAL A 45 -0.79 -9.69 26.11
N PRO A 46 -1.58 -9.78 27.21
CA PRO A 46 -2.04 -11.08 27.71
C PRO A 46 -3.11 -11.69 26.77
N PHE A 47 -3.56 -10.89 25.80
CA PHE A 47 -4.53 -11.24 24.78
C PHE A 47 -3.91 -10.91 23.43
N ALA A 48 -3.50 -11.94 22.68
CA ALA A 48 -3.18 -11.78 21.27
C ALA A 48 -4.40 -11.15 20.59
N ILE A 49 -4.26 -9.94 20.03
CA ILE A 49 -5.34 -9.33 19.25
C ILE A 49 -5.56 -10.27 18.06
N PRO A 50 -6.76 -10.87 17.91
CA PRO A 50 -7.00 -11.83 16.84
C PRO A 50 -6.82 -11.13 15.49
N GLU A 51 -6.25 -11.85 14.54
CA GLU A 51 -6.06 -11.34 13.18
C GLU A 51 -7.42 -10.95 12.60
N GLN A 52 -7.51 -9.73 12.07
CA GLN A 52 -8.74 -9.21 11.51
C GLN A 52 -8.71 -9.39 10.00
N LYS A 53 -9.75 -10.02 9.46
CA LYS A 53 -9.97 -10.13 8.01
C LYS A 53 -11.02 -9.14 7.57
N VAL A 54 -10.69 -8.32 6.58
CA VAL A 54 -11.59 -7.35 6.01
C VAL A 54 -11.54 -7.43 4.49
N THR A 55 -12.68 -7.19 3.86
CA THR A 55 -12.74 -7.13 2.41
C THR A 55 -12.91 -5.67 1.98
N GLN A 56 -12.10 -5.24 1.02
CA GLN A 56 -12.11 -3.86 0.50
C GLN A 56 -11.87 -3.86 -1.01
N CYS A 57 -12.56 -2.95 -1.72
CA CYS A 57 -12.25 -2.64 -3.11
C CYS A 57 -10.99 -1.76 -3.15
N ILE A 58 -9.97 -2.19 -3.88
CA ILE A 58 -8.71 -1.43 -4.07
C ILE A 58 -8.51 -1.23 -5.56
N THR A 59 -8.12 -0.01 -5.94
CA THR A 59 -7.82 0.34 -7.33
C THR A 59 -6.47 1.07 -7.40
N LYS A 60 -5.85 1.14 -8.58
CA LYS A 60 -4.62 1.92 -8.78
C LYS A 60 -4.76 3.41 -8.42
N LYS A 61 -5.98 3.96 -8.46
CA LYS A 61 -6.26 5.35 -8.06
C LYS A 61 -6.32 5.52 -6.54
N ASP A 62 -6.65 4.45 -5.82
CA ASP A 62 -6.74 4.38 -4.37
C ASP A 62 -6.02 3.12 -3.86
N ALA A 63 -4.69 3.17 -3.95
CA ALA A 63 -3.79 2.05 -3.69
C ALA A 63 -3.35 1.98 -2.22
N VAL A 64 -4.04 2.67 -1.32
CA VAL A 64 -3.77 2.62 0.12
C VAL A 64 -4.84 1.75 0.79
N PRO A 65 -4.48 0.57 1.34
CA PRO A 65 -5.43 -0.35 1.95
C PRO A 65 -5.81 0.14 3.35
N GLN A 66 -6.57 1.23 3.43
CA GLN A 66 -7.07 1.77 4.70
C GLN A 66 -8.59 1.79 4.72
N LYS A 67 -9.16 1.42 5.86
CA LYS A 67 -10.55 1.73 6.20
C LYS A 67 -10.61 3.19 6.64
N ALA A 68 -11.46 3.98 6.01
CA ALA A 68 -11.88 5.25 6.58
C ALA A 68 -12.72 4.96 7.83
N GLU A 69 -12.15 5.24 9.01
CA GLU A 69 -12.89 5.25 10.27
C GLU A 69 -13.91 6.40 10.21
N LYS A 70 -15.21 6.09 10.26
CA LYS A 70 -16.30 7.05 10.01
C LYS A 70 -16.38 8.24 10.98
N ASN A 71 -15.62 8.22 12.07
CA ASN A 71 -15.70 9.19 13.17
C ASN A 71 -14.39 9.97 13.40
N GLN A 72 -13.46 9.96 12.44
CA GLN A 72 -12.19 10.66 12.56
C GLN A 72 -11.96 11.60 11.38
N ASP A 73 -11.51 12.82 11.65
CA ASP A 73 -11.04 13.72 10.60
C ASP A 73 -9.62 13.31 10.23
N CYS A 74 -9.49 12.56 9.14
CA CYS A 74 -8.22 12.02 8.66
C CYS A 74 -7.74 12.79 7.43
N LYS A 75 -6.54 13.37 7.53
CA LYS A 75 -5.87 14.05 6.44
C LYS A 75 -4.69 13.23 5.94
N MET A 76 -4.69 12.90 4.65
CA MET A 76 -3.52 12.36 3.98
C MET A 76 -2.47 13.47 3.85
N VAL A 77 -1.36 13.34 4.57
CA VAL A 77 -0.25 14.31 4.56
C VAL A 77 0.65 14.08 3.37
N SER A 78 0.93 12.81 3.05
CA SER A 78 1.71 12.46 1.87
C SER A 78 1.35 11.06 1.38
N SER A 79 1.48 10.86 0.07
CA SER A 79 1.43 9.55 -0.56
C SER A 79 2.44 9.54 -1.70
N LYS A 80 3.23 8.48 -1.79
CA LYS A 80 4.26 8.31 -2.80
C LYS A 80 4.21 6.90 -3.35
N VAL A 81 4.31 6.80 -4.67
CA VAL A 81 4.45 5.54 -5.39
C VAL A 81 5.88 5.45 -5.91
N ALA A 82 6.56 4.36 -5.61
CA ALA A 82 7.89 4.04 -6.11
C ALA A 82 7.92 2.59 -6.60
N GLY A 83 7.76 2.40 -7.90
CA GLY A 83 7.60 1.07 -8.49
C GLY A 83 6.34 0.37 -7.94
N ASP A 84 6.54 -0.79 -7.33
CA ASP A 84 5.50 -1.64 -6.73
C ASP A 84 5.09 -1.23 -5.30
N THR A 85 5.83 -0.29 -4.72
CA THR A 85 5.65 0.12 -3.33
C THR A 85 4.93 1.46 -3.24
N VAL A 86 3.89 1.50 -2.40
CA VAL A 86 3.17 2.71 -2.02
C VAL A 86 3.48 3.02 -0.56
N THR A 87 3.92 4.23 -0.28
CA THR A 87 4.17 4.73 1.07
C THR A 87 3.28 5.92 1.34
N TRP A 88 2.67 5.98 2.53
CA TRP A 88 1.78 7.07 2.90
C TRP A 88 2.02 7.54 4.33
N THR A 89 1.57 8.76 4.59
CA THR A 89 1.51 9.35 5.92
C THR A 89 0.16 10.03 6.08
N MET A 90 -0.53 9.72 7.17
CA MET A 90 -1.85 10.21 7.49
C MET A 90 -1.86 10.73 8.93
N GLU A 91 -2.52 11.86 9.13
CA GLU A 91 -2.79 12.39 10.46
C GLU A 91 -4.30 12.44 10.65
N CYS A 92 -4.80 11.80 11.68
CA CYS A 92 -6.20 11.83 12.08
C CYS A 92 -6.37 12.55 13.41
N ARG A 93 -7.50 13.23 13.56
CA ARG A 93 -7.94 13.82 14.82
C ARG A 93 -9.36 13.36 15.12
N THR A 94 -9.59 12.95 16.37
CA THR A 94 -10.95 12.65 16.85
C THR A 94 -11.59 13.92 17.41
N GLN A 95 -12.92 13.95 17.48
CA GLN A 95 -13.64 15.10 18.06
C GLN A 95 -13.30 15.30 19.55
N GLU A 96 -12.92 14.23 20.25
CA GLU A 96 -12.48 14.27 21.65
C GLU A 96 -11.04 14.76 21.82
N GLY A 97 -10.35 15.12 20.74
CA GLY A 97 -9.01 15.72 20.78
C GLY A 97 -7.84 14.74 20.77
N ALA A 98 -8.08 13.45 20.55
CA ALA A 98 -7.00 12.48 20.35
C ALA A 98 -6.36 12.66 18.97
N LYS A 99 -5.02 12.68 18.91
CA LYS A 99 -4.26 12.71 17.66
C LYS A 99 -3.77 11.31 17.30
N THR A 100 -3.96 10.90 16.06
CA THR A 100 -3.46 9.62 15.54
C THR A 100 -2.61 9.87 14.31
N ASP A 101 -1.31 9.58 14.40
CA ASP A 101 -0.37 9.66 13.28
C ASP A 101 -0.10 8.26 12.74
N SER A 102 -0.25 8.07 11.43
CA SER A 102 -0.08 6.78 10.77
C SER A 102 0.91 6.91 9.62
N GLN A 103 1.91 6.04 9.60
CA GLN A 103 2.85 5.92 8.48
C GLN A 103 2.86 4.48 8.00
N GLY A 104 2.49 4.27 6.74
CA GLY A 104 2.37 2.95 6.16
C GLY A 104 3.18 2.77 4.90
N THR A 105 3.49 1.51 4.61
CA THR A 105 4.09 1.08 3.34
C THR A 105 3.45 -0.23 2.93
N VAL A 106 3.11 -0.35 1.65
CA VAL A 106 2.57 -1.57 1.04
C VAL A 106 3.31 -1.84 -0.25
N THR A 107 3.61 -3.10 -0.53
CA THR A 107 4.21 -3.54 -1.79
C THR A 107 3.29 -4.54 -2.47
N TYR A 108 2.90 -4.21 -3.70
CA TYR A 108 1.99 -5.02 -4.50
C TYR A 108 2.74 -5.99 -5.42
N LYS A 109 2.27 -7.23 -5.50
CA LYS A 109 2.88 -8.34 -6.27
C LYS A 109 1.80 -9.04 -7.11
N GLY A 110 1.08 -8.27 -7.92
CA GLY A 110 -0.02 -8.73 -8.77
C GLY A 110 -1.32 -8.92 -7.99
N ASP A 111 -1.59 -10.17 -7.60
CA ASP A 111 -2.80 -10.57 -6.87
C ASP A 111 -2.58 -10.70 -5.35
N MET A 112 -1.39 -10.30 -4.87
CA MET A 112 -1.02 -10.29 -3.46
C MET A 112 -0.36 -8.97 -3.08
N PHE A 113 -0.43 -8.61 -1.80
CA PHE A 113 0.38 -7.54 -1.25
C PHE A 113 0.81 -7.84 0.18
N GLU A 114 1.89 -7.18 0.61
CA GLU A 114 2.35 -7.15 1.99
C GLU A 114 2.58 -5.69 2.37
N GLY A 115 2.24 -5.34 3.61
CA GLY A 115 2.42 -4.00 4.11
C GLY A 115 2.64 -3.95 5.61
N VAL A 116 3.18 -2.83 6.06
CA VAL A 116 3.36 -2.51 7.48
C VAL A 116 2.94 -1.07 7.70
N THR A 117 2.18 -0.82 8.76
CA THR A 117 1.78 0.52 9.18
C THR A 117 2.15 0.73 10.63
N ASN A 118 2.89 1.79 10.91
CA ASN A 118 3.15 2.25 12.26
C ASN A 118 2.13 3.31 12.62
N VAL A 119 1.48 3.13 13.76
CA VAL A 119 0.42 4.01 14.27
C VAL A 119 0.86 4.55 15.62
N THR A 120 0.80 5.86 15.77
CA THR A 120 1.07 6.56 17.02
C THR A 120 -0.20 7.26 17.46
N VAL A 121 -0.77 6.85 18.58
CA VAL A 121 -1.99 7.43 19.15
C VAL A 121 -1.60 8.26 20.37
N THR A 122 -2.00 9.52 20.39
CA THR A 122 -1.77 10.46 21.50
C THR A 122 -3.13 10.93 22.03
N PRO A 123 -3.66 10.28 23.06
CA PRO A 123 -4.89 10.72 23.71
C PRO A 123 -4.66 12.00 24.54
N PRO A 124 -5.70 12.82 24.76
CA PRO A 124 -5.59 14.01 25.60
C PRO A 124 -5.27 13.64 27.05
N GLY A 125 -4.20 14.22 27.60
CA GLY A 125 -3.82 14.03 29.01
C GLY A 125 -3.28 12.64 29.37
N GLN A 126 -2.97 11.79 28.39
CA GLN A 126 -2.39 10.46 28.60
C GLN A 126 -1.10 10.27 27.80
N ASN A 127 -0.39 9.18 28.09
CA ASN A 127 0.83 8.84 27.36
C ASN A 127 0.54 8.39 25.93
N THR A 128 1.44 8.73 25.02
CA THR A 128 1.41 8.27 23.64
C THR A 128 1.60 6.75 23.57
N MET A 129 0.74 6.10 22.79
CA MET A 129 0.80 4.67 22.48
C MET A 129 1.31 4.46 21.06
N LYS A 130 2.17 3.45 20.87
CA LYS A 130 2.68 3.07 19.55
C LYS A 130 2.25 1.64 19.21
N MET A 131 1.81 1.46 17.98
CA MET A 131 1.34 0.19 17.45
C MET A 131 1.97 -0.06 16.09
N THR A 132 2.31 -1.30 15.81
CA THR A 132 2.73 -1.76 14.49
C THR A 132 1.65 -2.69 13.96
N GLN A 133 1.17 -2.41 12.75
CA GLN A 133 0.16 -3.19 12.06
C GLN A 133 0.79 -3.84 10.84
N SER A 134 0.86 -5.16 10.83
CA SER A 134 1.30 -5.93 9.67
C SER A 134 0.07 -6.37 8.88
N MET A 135 0.08 -6.15 7.57
CA MET A 135 -1.04 -6.48 6.69
C MET A 135 -0.58 -7.33 5.52
N SER A 136 -1.41 -8.30 5.15
CA SER A 136 -1.29 -9.06 3.91
C SER A 136 -2.61 -9.06 3.19
N GLY A 137 -2.58 -8.97 1.87
CA GLY A 137 -3.79 -8.95 1.06
C GLY A 137 -3.72 -9.93 -0.09
N ARG A 138 -4.88 -10.46 -0.47
CA ARG A 138 -5.08 -11.27 -1.65
C ARG A 138 -6.30 -10.79 -2.43
N ARG A 139 -6.17 -10.65 -3.75
CA ARG A 139 -7.28 -10.35 -4.64
C ARG A 139 -8.20 -11.57 -4.73
N ILE A 140 -9.49 -11.35 -4.46
CA ILE A 140 -10.54 -12.38 -4.44
C ILE A 140 -11.58 -12.21 -5.55
N GLY A 141 -11.51 -11.14 -6.34
CA GLY A 141 -12.39 -10.95 -7.49
C GLY A 141 -12.47 -9.50 -7.95
N GLU A 142 -13.51 -9.19 -8.72
CA GLU A 142 -13.87 -7.81 -9.08
C GLU A 142 -14.62 -7.12 -7.93
N CYS A 143 -14.54 -5.79 -7.86
CA CYS A 143 -15.38 -5.04 -6.93
C CYS A 143 -16.85 -5.19 -7.32
N LYS A 144 -17.73 -5.34 -6.32
CA LYS A 144 -19.18 -5.26 -6.55
C LYS A 144 -19.55 -3.79 -6.58
N GLU A 145 -20.19 -3.36 -7.66
CA GLU A 145 -20.81 -2.04 -7.76
C GLU A 145 -21.93 -1.86 -6.74
#